data_AF-A0A8D2ZEG8-F1
#
_entry.id   AF-A0A8D2ZEG8-F1
#
_cell.length_a   1.000
_cell.length_b   1.000
_cell.length_c   1.000
_cell.angle_alpha   90.00
_cell.angle_beta   90.00
_cell.angle_gamma   90.00
#
_symmetry.space_group_name_H-M   'P 1'
#
loop_
_entity.id
_entity.type
_entity.pdbx_description
1 polymer ?
#
loop_
_entity_poly.entity_id
_entity_poly.type
_entity_poly.pdbx_seq_one_letter_code
_entity_poly.pdbx_strand_id
1 'polypeptide(L)'
;MKCQRVLPACYLLLWTLAGSKAADKITVKTVSGGVRLTCEGTDAYFKKGEELVKSQELPYKDGASGEYTCVHNHSKSEEYIFVKFRTCDNCIEIDPASILGLAVGNVLATIVLGVAVYLVASQSGPVASHKKSSDRQHLVPNEGSGRGPNDHYQRLRFNKGGPKDTYDFISNNR
;
A
#
# COMPACT_ATOMS: atom_id res chain seq x y z
N MET A 1 -15.57 51.45 -7.53
CA MET A 1 -14.87 50.34 -8.22
C MET A 1 -15.17 49.03 -7.50
N LYS A 2 -16.24 48.32 -7.89
CA LYS A 2 -16.67 47.03 -7.29
C LYS A 2 -17.56 46.26 -8.28
N CYS A 3 -17.05 46.00 -9.47
CA CYS A 3 -17.76 45.21 -10.51
C CYS A 3 -16.87 44.16 -11.16
N GLN A 4 -16.00 43.50 -10.39
CA GLN A 4 -15.05 42.51 -10.95
C GLN A 4 -15.11 41.12 -10.28
N ARG A 5 -15.95 40.95 -9.25
CA ARG A 5 -16.12 39.65 -8.55
C ARG A 5 -17.41 38.90 -8.90
N VAL A 6 -18.31 39.49 -9.69
CA VAL A 6 -19.59 38.87 -10.06
C VAL A 6 -19.46 37.94 -11.28
N LEU A 7 -18.45 38.17 -12.13
CA LEU A 7 -18.20 37.36 -13.33
C LEU A 7 -17.81 35.89 -13.05
N PRO A 8 -16.92 35.56 -12.10
CA PRO A 8 -16.57 34.15 -11.84
C PRO A 8 -17.70 33.39 -11.12
N ALA A 9 -18.54 34.07 -10.34
CA ALA A 9 -19.68 33.46 -9.66
C ALA A 9 -20.79 33.06 -10.66
N CYS A 10 -21.02 33.86 -11.70
CA CYS A 10 -21.94 33.50 -12.79
C CYS A 10 -21.43 32.34 -13.65
N TYR A 11 -20.12 32.22 -13.86
CA TYR A 11 -19.53 31.10 -14.62
C TYR A 11 -19.70 29.75 -13.90
N LEU A 12 -19.64 29.73 -12.56
CA LEU A 12 -19.90 28.53 -11.75
C LEU A 12 -21.39 28.13 -11.74
N LEU A 13 -22.30 29.09 -11.84
CA LEU A 13 -23.75 28.84 -11.92
C LEU A 13 -24.21 28.30 -13.29
N LEU A 14 -23.47 28.57 -14.36
CA LEU A 14 -23.77 28.05 -15.71
C LEU A 14 -23.42 26.56 -15.88
N TRP A 15 -22.61 25.98 -14.98
CA TRP A 15 -22.28 24.55 -15.01
C TRP A 15 -23.30 23.65 -14.28
N THR A 16 -24.28 24.23 -13.58
CA THR A 16 -25.29 23.44 -12.84
C THR A 16 -26.61 23.25 -13.58
N LEU A 17 -26.79 23.83 -14.76
CA LEU A 17 -28.00 23.68 -15.57
C LEU A 17 -27.70 23.21 -16.99
N ALA A 18 -27.66 21.88 -17.19
CA ALA A 18 -28.16 21.21 -18.40
C ALA A 18 -28.04 19.69 -18.23
N GLY A 19 -28.87 19.13 -17.34
CA GLY A 19 -29.12 17.70 -17.26
C GLY A 19 -30.57 17.41 -17.59
N SER A 20 -31.08 17.91 -18.73
CA SER A 20 -32.36 17.47 -19.26
C SER A 20 -32.19 16.02 -19.70
N LYS A 21 -32.38 15.07 -18.78
CA LYS A 21 -32.56 13.68 -19.16
C LYS A 21 -33.85 13.67 -19.99
N ALA A 22 -33.71 13.48 -21.30
CA ALA A 22 -34.81 12.95 -22.08
C ALA A 22 -35.29 11.70 -21.33
N ALA A 23 -36.59 11.59 -21.10
CA ALA A 23 -37.16 10.39 -20.51
C ALA A 23 -36.90 9.26 -21.52
N ASP A 24 -35.76 8.59 -21.38
CA ASP A 24 -35.48 7.36 -22.11
C ASP A 24 -36.52 6.35 -21.66
N LYS A 25 -37.33 5.92 -22.62
CA LYS A 25 -38.48 5.05 -22.40
C LYS A 25 -38.04 3.62 -22.03
N ILE A 26 -36.73 3.32 -22.10
CA ILE A 26 -36.12 2.13 -21.52
C ILE A 26 -35.23 2.51 -20.33
N THR A 27 -35.58 2.00 -19.14
CA THR A 27 -34.78 2.20 -17.92
C THR A 27 -33.85 1.01 -17.66
N VAL A 28 -32.58 1.31 -17.38
CA VAL A 28 -31.56 0.32 -17.01
C VAL A 28 -31.23 0.47 -15.53
N LYS A 29 -31.42 -0.59 -14.74
CA LYS A 29 -31.08 -0.64 -13.31
C LYS A 29 -30.05 -1.72 -13.03
N THR A 30 -29.03 -1.42 -12.25
CA THR A 30 -28.07 -2.41 -11.76
C THR A 30 -28.68 -3.21 -10.61
N VAL A 31 -28.51 -4.53 -10.63
CA VAL A 31 -28.95 -5.47 -9.59
C VAL A 31 -27.77 -6.36 -9.20
N SER A 32 -27.83 -6.99 -8.03
CA SER A 32 -26.75 -7.87 -7.56
C SER A 32 -26.57 -9.06 -8.52
N GLY A 33 -25.53 -9.02 -9.35
CA GLY A 33 -25.22 -10.07 -10.33
C GLY A 33 -25.66 -9.80 -11.77
N GLY A 34 -26.23 -8.61 -12.07
CA GLY A 34 -26.64 -8.29 -13.42
C GLY A 34 -27.26 -6.91 -13.60
N VAL A 35 -27.99 -6.77 -14.69
CA VAL A 35 -28.72 -5.55 -15.06
C VAL A 35 -30.17 -5.90 -15.33
N ARG A 36 -31.09 -5.09 -14.81
CA ARG A 36 -32.53 -5.19 -15.06
C ARG A 36 -32.94 -4.10 -16.05
N LEU A 37 -33.40 -4.53 -17.23
CA LEU A 37 -34.03 -3.68 -18.22
C LEU A 37 -35.53 -3.56 -17.91
N THR A 38 -36.08 -2.35 -18.02
CA THR A 38 -37.51 -2.09 -17.83
C THR A 38 -38.01 -1.20 -18.95
N CYS A 39 -39.09 -1.62 -19.61
CA CYS A 39 -39.82 -0.78 -20.54
C CYS A 39 -40.77 0.15 -19.77
N GLU A 40 -40.66 1.45 -19.99
CA GLU A 40 -41.56 2.43 -19.43
C GLU A 40 -42.84 2.52 -20.27
N GLY A 41 -43.98 2.25 -19.63
CA GLY A 41 -45.30 2.21 -20.27
C GLY A 41 -46.23 1.17 -19.66
N THR A 42 -47.54 1.40 -19.75
CA THR A 42 -48.56 0.41 -19.36
C THR A 42 -48.58 -0.77 -20.32
N ASP A 43 -48.36 -0.50 -21.62
CA ASP A 43 -48.52 -1.46 -22.72
C ASP A 43 -47.21 -1.70 -23.48
N ALA A 44 -46.09 -1.69 -22.75
CA ALA A 44 -44.74 -1.83 -23.25
C ALA A 44 -44.09 -3.12 -22.76
N TYR A 45 -43.55 -3.93 -23.68
CA TYR A 45 -42.99 -5.24 -23.37
C TYR A 45 -41.75 -5.54 -24.20
N PHE A 46 -40.80 -6.27 -23.61
CA PHE A 46 -39.67 -6.85 -24.33
C PHE A 46 -40.09 -8.17 -25.00
N LYS A 47 -39.64 -8.36 -26.25
CA LYS A 47 -39.76 -9.65 -26.95
C LYS A 47 -38.64 -10.58 -26.49
N LYS A 48 -38.98 -11.68 -25.79
CA LYS A 48 -38.05 -12.75 -25.39
C LYS A 48 -38.48 -14.06 -26.03
N GLY A 49 -38.09 -14.27 -27.28
CA GLY A 49 -38.64 -15.36 -28.09
C GLY A 49 -40.12 -15.10 -28.37
N GLU A 50 -41.00 -16.00 -27.92
CA GLU A 50 -42.46 -15.86 -28.04
C GLU A 50 -43.12 -15.17 -26.84
N GLU A 51 -42.38 -14.97 -25.74
CA GLU A 51 -42.91 -14.38 -24.52
C GLU A 51 -42.72 -12.85 -24.49
N LEU A 52 -43.74 -12.13 -24.01
CA LEU A 52 -43.72 -10.69 -23.80
C LEU A 52 -43.53 -10.38 -22.31
N VAL A 53 -42.40 -9.78 -21.96
CA VAL A 53 -42.05 -9.52 -20.55
C VAL A 53 -41.83 -8.02 -20.32
N LYS A 54 -42.41 -7.46 -19.25
CA LYS A 54 -42.27 -6.03 -18.92
C LYS A 54 -40.87 -5.64 -18.45
N SER A 55 -40.16 -6.58 -17.84
CA SER A 55 -38.80 -6.39 -17.35
C SER A 55 -37.97 -7.65 -17.56
N GLN A 56 -36.73 -7.46 -18.00
CA GLN A 56 -35.80 -8.55 -18.23
C GLN A 56 -34.53 -8.36 -17.41
N GLU A 57 -34.18 -9.39 -16.64
CA GLU A 57 -32.91 -9.46 -15.95
C GLU A 57 -31.86 -10.16 -16.81
N LEU A 58 -30.73 -9.50 -16.94
CA LEU A 58 -29.59 -9.95 -17.72
C LEU A 58 -28.42 -10.18 -16.78
N PRO A 59 -27.91 -11.42 -16.67
CA PRO A 59 -26.71 -11.67 -15.89
C PRO A 59 -25.50 -11.01 -16.57
N TYR A 60 -24.48 -10.66 -15.79
CA TYR A 60 -23.19 -10.25 -16.34
C TYR A 60 -22.50 -11.43 -17.03
N LYS A 61 -22.89 -11.70 -18.26
CA LYS A 61 -22.29 -12.70 -19.15
C LYS A 61 -22.21 -12.11 -20.55
N ASP A 62 -21.10 -12.35 -21.24
CA ASP A 62 -20.93 -11.85 -22.60
C ASP A 62 -22.03 -12.37 -23.54
N GLY A 63 -22.52 -13.60 -23.33
CA GLY A 63 -23.64 -14.19 -24.07
C GLY A 63 -25.01 -13.55 -23.80
N ALA A 64 -25.14 -12.67 -22.80
CA ALA A 64 -26.32 -11.83 -22.58
C ALA A 64 -26.20 -10.47 -23.29
N SER A 65 -25.08 -10.21 -23.98
CA SER A 65 -24.94 -9.02 -24.82
C SER A 65 -25.74 -9.17 -26.09
N GLY A 66 -26.44 -8.12 -26.50
CA GLY A 66 -27.28 -8.15 -27.67
C GLY A 66 -28.20 -6.95 -27.76
N GLU A 67 -29.01 -6.96 -28.81
CA GLU A 67 -30.07 -5.98 -29.02
C GLU A 67 -31.36 -6.48 -28.35
N TYR A 68 -31.99 -5.59 -27.60
CA TYR A 68 -33.27 -5.83 -26.93
C TYR A 68 -34.30 -4.84 -27.45
N THR A 69 -35.44 -5.35 -27.90
CA THR A 69 -36.51 -4.54 -28.47
C THR A 69 -37.66 -4.41 -27.49
N CYS A 70 -38.00 -3.16 -27.17
CA CYS A 70 -39.21 -2.80 -26.45
C CYS A 70 -40.32 -2.45 -27.46
N VAL A 71 -41.44 -3.17 -27.39
CA VAL A 71 -42.58 -2.97 -28.28
C VAL A 71 -43.74 -2.40 -27.49
N HIS A 72 -44.41 -1.41 -28.06
CA HIS A 72 -45.63 -0.83 -27.51
C HIS A 72 -46.85 -1.30 -28.30
N ASN A 73 -47.87 -1.84 -27.62
CA ASN A 73 -49.09 -2.30 -28.31
C ASN A 73 -49.87 -1.17 -29.00
N HIS A 74 -49.86 0.04 -28.41
CA HIS A 74 -50.64 1.19 -28.89
C HIS A 74 -49.93 2.06 -29.93
N SER A 75 -48.62 1.87 -30.11
CA SER A 75 -47.80 2.66 -31.01
C SER A 75 -46.86 1.72 -31.75
N LYS A 76 -46.91 1.70 -33.09
CA LYS A 76 -45.96 0.95 -33.95
C LYS A 76 -44.50 1.40 -33.80
N SER A 77 -44.16 2.19 -32.79
CA SER A 77 -42.79 2.50 -32.44
C SER A 77 -42.19 1.34 -31.65
N GLU A 78 -41.24 0.67 -32.29
CA GLU A 78 -40.30 -0.22 -31.63
C GLU A 78 -39.11 0.62 -31.16
N GLU A 79 -38.65 0.37 -29.95
CA GLU A 79 -37.48 1.00 -29.37
C GLU A 79 -36.43 -0.07 -29.10
N TYR A 80 -35.18 0.24 -29.41
CA TYR A 80 -34.08 -0.73 -29.37
C TYR A 80 -33.02 -0.24 -28.39
N ILE A 81 -32.53 -1.17 -27.56
CA ILE A 81 -31.36 -0.94 -26.71
C ILE A 81 -30.32 -2.02 -26.99
N PHE A 82 -29.10 -1.61 -27.31
CA PHE A 82 -27.97 -2.53 -27.44
C PHE A 82 -27.22 -2.62 -26.12
N VAL A 83 -27.34 -3.75 -25.43
CA VAL A 83 -26.61 -3.99 -24.19
C VAL A 83 -25.32 -4.73 -24.52
N LYS A 84 -24.18 -4.11 -24.18
CA LYS A 84 -22.86 -4.71 -24.32
C LYS A 84 -22.25 -4.95 -22.96
N PHE A 85 -22.21 -6.20 -22.54
CA PHE A 85 -21.41 -6.58 -21.38
C PHE A 85 -19.94 -6.68 -21.79
N ARG A 86 -19.06 -6.09 -20.98
CA ARG A 86 -17.64 -6.40 -20.96
C ARG A 86 -17.35 -6.97 -19.60
N THR A 87 -17.47 -8.29 -19.49
CA THR A 87 -17.17 -8.96 -18.23
C THR A 87 -15.66 -9.13 -18.08
N CYS A 88 -15.18 -9.09 -16.85
CA CYS A 88 -13.79 -9.36 -16.51
C CYS A 88 -13.75 -10.12 -15.20
N ASP A 89 -13.15 -11.30 -15.21
CA ASP A 89 -12.91 -12.07 -14.00
C ASP A 89 -11.82 -11.39 -13.16
N ASN A 90 -12.11 -11.13 -11.89
CA ASN A 90 -11.20 -10.47 -10.93
C ASN A 90 -10.85 -9.00 -11.23
N CYS A 91 -11.62 -8.30 -12.07
CA CYS A 91 -11.50 -6.86 -12.14
C CYS A 91 -12.07 -6.23 -10.86
N ILE A 92 -11.29 -5.32 -10.25
CA ILE A 92 -11.74 -4.46 -9.16
C ILE A 92 -12.18 -3.13 -9.77
N GLU A 93 -13.38 -2.68 -9.41
CA GLU A 93 -13.80 -1.32 -9.70
C GLU A 93 -13.00 -0.38 -8.81
N ILE A 94 -12.11 0.40 -9.44
CA ILE A 94 -11.25 1.33 -8.74
C ILE A 94 -11.89 2.71 -8.85
N ASP A 95 -12.48 3.17 -7.76
CA ASP A 95 -13.00 4.52 -7.64
C ASP A 95 -11.88 5.51 -7.23
N PRO A 96 -12.06 6.82 -7.48
CA PRO A 96 -11.05 7.82 -7.16
C PRO A 96 -10.65 7.81 -5.67
N ALA A 97 -11.59 7.50 -4.77
CA ALA A 97 -11.32 7.41 -3.35
C ALA A 97 -10.45 6.20 -3.00
N SER A 98 -10.66 5.03 -3.62
CA SER A 98 -9.80 3.86 -3.43
C SER A 98 -8.37 4.12 -3.91
N ILE A 99 -8.18 4.77 -5.07
CA ILE A 99 -6.83 5.14 -5.56
C ILE A 99 -6.14 6.04 -4.55
N LEU A 100 -6.86 7.06 -4.08
CA LEU A 100 -6.31 8.01 -3.12
C LEU A 100 -5.95 7.33 -1.80
N GLY A 101 -6.83 6.45 -1.30
CA GLY A 101 -6.59 5.67 -0.10
C GLY A 101 -5.35 4.77 -0.23
N LEU A 102 -5.19 4.12 -1.38
CA LEU A 102 -4.02 3.29 -1.67
C LEU A 102 -2.73 4.13 -1.75
N ALA A 103 -2.77 5.29 -2.40
CA ALA A 103 -1.64 6.20 -2.48
C ALA A 103 -1.21 6.71 -1.10
N VAL A 104 -2.16 7.23 -0.31
CA VAL A 104 -1.90 7.73 1.04
C VAL A 104 -1.43 6.61 1.96
N GLY A 105 -2.06 5.44 1.90
CA GLY A 105 -1.66 4.26 2.65
C GLY A 105 -0.22 3.84 2.36
N ASN A 106 0.18 3.85 1.09
CA ASN A 106 1.55 3.53 0.69
C ASN A 106 2.57 4.57 1.21
N VAL A 107 2.24 5.86 1.15
CA VAL A 107 3.10 6.92 1.72
C VAL A 107 3.28 6.73 3.23
N LEU A 108 2.21 6.44 3.96
CA LEU A 108 2.30 6.22 5.40
C LEU A 108 3.11 4.95 5.73
N ALA A 109 2.88 3.86 5.01
CA ALA A 109 3.61 2.62 5.21
C ALA A 109 5.13 2.80 4.97
N THR A 110 5.51 3.52 3.91
CA THR A 110 6.91 3.79 3.60
C THR A 110 7.58 4.70 4.65
N ILE A 111 6.87 5.69 5.19
CA ILE A 111 7.37 6.51 6.30
C ILE A 111 7.63 5.65 7.54
N VAL A 112 6.67 4.79 7.93
CA VAL A 112 6.82 3.92 9.10
C VAL A 112 8.02 2.99 8.94
N LEU A 113 8.15 2.35 7.77
CA LEU A 113 9.31 1.51 7.45
C LEU A 113 10.62 2.30 7.48
N GLY A 114 10.62 3.52 6.93
CA GLY A 114 11.78 4.42 6.94
C GLY A 114 12.22 4.78 8.36
N VAL A 115 11.29 5.12 9.24
CA VAL A 115 11.57 5.41 10.65
C VAL A 115 12.09 4.17 11.37
N ALA A 116 11.48 3.01 11.15
CA ALA A 116 11.93 1.75 11.74
C ALA A 116 13.39 1.43 11.37
N VAL A 117 13.72 1.51 10.09
CA VAL A 117 15.09 1.31 9.59
C VAL A 117 16.05 2.36 10.17
N TYR A 118 15.65 3.63 10.22
CA TYR A 118 16.45 4.70 10.79
C TYR A 118 16.78 4.46 12.28
N LEU A 119 15.81 4.01 13.08
CA LEU A 119 16.02 3.70 14.50
C LEU A 119 16.94 2.49 14.70
N VAL A 120 16.86 1.47 13.85
CA VAL A 120 17.77 0.32 13.90
C VAL A 120 19.18 0.73 13.48
N ALA A 121 19.32 1.47 12.39
CA ALA A 121 20.63 1.91 11.87
C ALA A 121 21.33 2.92 12.79
N SER A 122 20.57 3.81 13.43
CA SER A 122 21.10 4.80 14.39
C SER A 122 21.56 4.17 15.71
N GLN A 123 20.98 3.04 16.12
CA GLN A 123 21.50 2.25 17.24
C GLN A 123 22.83 1.55 16.92
N SER A 124 23.13 1.34 15.63
CA SER A 124 24.43 0.87 15.14
C SER A 124 25.41 1.99 14.78
N GLY A 125 25.26 3.19 15.36
CA GLY A 125 26.35 4.18 15.41
C GLY A 125 27.63 3.55 15.99
N PRO A 126 28.83 4.11 15.68
CA PRO A 126 30.11 3.44 15.86
C PRO A 126 30.16 2.83 17.25
N VAL A 127 30.42 1.51 17.29
CA VAL A 127 30.56 0.71 18.50
C VAL A 127 31.04 1.63 19.61
N ALA A 128 30.16 1.93 20.57
CA ALA A 128 30.58 2.63 21.78
C ALA A 128 31.49 1.67 22.56
N SER A 129 32.70 1.47 22.03
CA SER A 129 33.88 1.23 22.80
C SER A 129 33.83 2.25 23.93
N HIS A 130 33.83 1.77 25.17
CA HIS A 130 33.64 2.53 26.40
C HIS A 130 32.20 2.70 26.93
N LYS A 131 31.40 1.63 26.96
CA LYS A 131 30.76 1.29 28.24
C LYS A 131 31.65 0.31 28.98
N LYS A 132 32.61 0.88 29.72
CA LYS A 132 33.42 0.21 30.73
C LYS A 132 32.44 -0.44 31.71
N SER A 133 32.21 -1.74 31.54
CA SER A 133 31.49 -2.54 32.52
C SER A 133 32.15 -2.32 33.87
N SER A 134 31.38 -1.77 34.79
CA SER A 134 31.67 -1.60 36.19
C SER A 134 31.57 -2.97 36.87
N ASP A 135 32.54 -3.87 36.63
CA ASP A 135 32.73 -5.01 37.52
C ASP A 135 34.17 -5.55 37.43
N ARG A 136 34.97 -5.06 38.38
CA ARG A 136 36.15 -5.66 39.01
C ARG A 136 36.93 -4.51 39.61
N GLN A 137 36.61 -4.20 40.87
CA GLN A 137 37.51 -3.45 41.73
C GLN A 137 38.90 -4.08 41.61
N HIS A 138 39.85 -3.31 41.08
CA HIS A 138 41.25 -3.69 41.08
C HIS A 138 41.75 -3.54 42.53
N LEU A 139 41.52 -4.56 43.35
CA LEU A 139 42.24 -4.75 44.60
C LEU A 139 43.54 -5.47 44.29
N VAL A 140 44.52 -4.73 43.77
CA VAL A 140 45.92 -5.14 43.87
C VAL A 140 46.67 -3.98 44.51
N PRO A 141 47.34 -4.19 45.67
CA PRO A 141 48.11 -3.15 46.31
C PRO A 141 49.26 -2.70 45.41
N ASN A 142 49.50 -1.40 45.39
CA ASN A 142 50.72 -0.80 44.87
C ASN A 142 51.91 -1.31 45.69
N GLU A 143 52.65 -2.28 45.15
CA GLU A 143 53.95 -2.69 45.69
C GLU A 143 55.04 -2.47 44.64
N GLY A 144 56.06 -1.70 45.01
CA GLY A 144 57.36 -1.74 44.35
C GLY A 144 57.79 -0.43 43.72
N SER A 145 58.35 0.44 44.55
CA SER A 145 59.30 1.50 44.21
C SER A 145 60.39 1.01 43.24
N GLY A 146 60.63 1.75 42.15
CA GLY A 146 61.85 1.63 41.33
C GLY A 146 61.61 1.54 39.82
N ARG A 147 61.18 2.64 39.18
CA ARG A 147 61.14 2.76 37.72
C ARG A 147 62.56 3.01 37.19
N GLY A 148 63.16 2.00 36.55
CA GLY A 148 64.35 2.14 35.71
C GLY A 148 63.96 2.48 34.26
N PRO A 149 64.83 3.12 33.45
CA PRO A 149 64.39 3.93 32.31
C PRO A 149 64.23 3.19 30.96
N ASN A 150 63.98 1.88 30.91
CA ASN A 150 63.88 1.16 29.62
C ASN A 150 62.77 0.09 29.61
N ASP A 151 61.52 0.52 29.44
CA ASP A 151 60.33 -0.33 29.36
C ASP A 151 59.92 -0.69 27.92
N HIS A 152 60.84 -1.26 27.12
CA HIS A 152 60.49 -1.85 25.82
C HIS A 152 60.38 -3.38 25.82
N TYR A 153 60.56 -4.04 26.97
CA TYR A 153 60.34 -5.47 27.11
C TYR A 153 59.58 -5.77 28.39
N GLN A 154 58.47 -6.50 28.27
CA GLN A 154 57.75 -7.02 29.42
C GLN A 154 58.53 -8.22 29.99
N ARG A 155 58.94 -8.14 31.26
CA ARG A 155 59.71 -9.20 31.92
C ARG A 155 58.86 -10.47 32.05
N LEU A 156 59.27 -11.54 31.37
CA LEU A 156 58.62 -12.85 31.51
C LEU A 156 58.77 -13.34 32.95
N ARG A 157 57.64 -13.70 33.57
CA ARG A 157 57.65 -14.28 34.92
C ARG A 157 58.09 -15.72 34.83
N PHE A 158 59.33 -16.00 35.23
CA PHE A 158 59.80 -17.35 35.48
C PHE A 158 59.00 -17.93 36.65
N ASN A 159 58.13 -18.88 36.36
CA ASN A 159 57.40 -19.62 37.38
C ASN A 159 58.36 -20.65 37.99
N LYS A 160 58.68 -20.52 39.28
CA LYS A 160 59.65 -21.36 40.01
C LYS A 160 59.28 -22.86 40.10
N GLY A 161 58.21 -23.29 39.43
CA GLY A 161 57.76 -24.69 39.35
C GLY A 161 57.26 -25.11 37.96
N GLY A 162 57.57 -24.36 36.89
CA GLY A 162 57.24 -24.76 35.51
C GLY A 162 58.27 -25.74 34.92
N PRO A 163 57.91 -26.54 33.89
CA PRO A 163 58.86 -27.38 33.17
C PRO A 163 59.99 -26.50 32.62
N LYS A 164 61.24 -26.81 33.00
CA LYS A 164 62.42 -26.16 32.45
C LYS A 164 62.70 -26.79 31.09
N ASP A 165 62.72 -25.99 30.04
CA ASP A 165 63.05 -26.46 28.70
C ASP A 165 64.56 -26.75 28.61
N THR A 166 64.93 -27.65 27.70
CA THR A 166 66.30 -28.20 27.54
C THR A 166 67.41 -27.14 27.35
N TYR A 167 67.05 -25.88 27.13
CA TYR A 167 67.97 -24.76 26.91
C TYR A 167 68.17 -23.83 28.12
N ASP A 168 67.55 -24.10 29.28
CA ASP A 168 67.65 -23.25 30.49
C ASP A 168 68.97 -23.41 31.29
N PHE A 169 69.94 -24.17 30.79
CA PHE A 169 71.22 -24.37 31.46
C PHE A 169 72.24 -23.33 30.99
N ILE A 170 72.42 -22.26 31.77
CA ILE A 170 73.57 -21.37 31.61
C ILE A 170 74.80 -22.09 32.20
N SER A 171 75.66 -22.60 31.32
CA SER A 171 77.02 -23.04 31.65
C SER A 171 77.84 -21.82 32.08
N ASN A 172 77.91 -21.58 33.39
CA ASN A 172 78.79 -20.55 33.95
C ASN A 172 80.18 -21.15 34.19
N ASN A 173 81.05 -21.07 33.19
CA ASN A 173 82.48 -21.27 33.41
C ASN A 173 83.16 -19.93 33.66
N ARG A 174 83.81 -19.88 34.81
CA ARG A 174 84.56 -18.79 35.42
C ARG A 174 85.78 -18.38 34.62
#